data_AF-A0A930V090-F1
#
_entry.id   AF-A0A930V090-F1
#
_cell.length_a   1.000
_cell.length_b   1.000
_cell.length_c   1.000
_cell.angle_alpha   90.00
_cell.angle_beta   90.00
_cell.angle_gamma   90.00
#
_symmetry.space_group_name_H-M   'P 1'
#
loop_
_entity.id
_entity.type
_entity.pdbx_description
1 polymer ?
#
loop_
_entity_poly.entity_id
_entity_poly.type
_entity_poly.pdbx_seq_one_letter_code
_entity_poly.pdbx_strand_id
1 'polypeptide(L)'
;MTRLARSRALLVGLVATVVLAVAGTTYAQTMMRTDVTLVVDGSPRQISASGSTVGDVLAQEGIDLDQHDVVAPSPEESITDGTRIALSYGKRLTVVSDGQTRHYWVTATDVQGALEQIGRRFSGADLSISRGGQIDRSGTVLKVTTPKKLTFVIAGAKPKVRTLAVSTVRQALTEMHVKIGKRDEVAPGFAKRVRDGMRIVFTDVRVARKRVKAESVGYSTVERPDSSLPKGQSEVVREGRDGLRDVTYRLTFRNGEIVDRAVLKARSVRAPVDRIVRVGTQEAAPAPVYSGGSTVWDQLAQCESGGNWAANTGNGYYGGLQFNLGTWHSYGGPGYPNTASRETQIAIATKVRNASGGYGAWPACAASLGLPR
;
A
#
# COMPACT_ATOMS: atom_id res chain seq x y z
N MET A 1 61.00 21.95 -113.59
CA MET A 1 60.79 22.21 -112.14
C MET A 1 59.92 21.10 -111.53
N THR A 2 60.37 19.85 -111.61
CA THR A 2 59.50 18.67 -111.43
C THR A 2 60.32 17.44 -111.02
N ARG A 3 60.82 17.37 -109.78
CA ARG A 3 61.46 16.14 -109.26
C ARG A 3 61.31 15.89 -107.75
N LEU A 4 60.30 16.47 -107.10
CA LEU A 4 60.02 16.18 -105.68
C LEU A 4 59.01 15.04 -105.45
N ALA A 5 58.43 14.45 -106.52
CA ALA A 5 57.27 13.56 -106.42
C ALA A 5 57.55 12.04 -106.54
N ARG A 6 58.78 11.53 -106.42
CA ARG A 6 59.06 10.07 -106.61
C ARG A 6 60.01 9.40 -105.63
N SER A 7 60.25 9.98 -104.45
CA SER A 7 61.02 9.29 -103.41
C SER A 7 60.07 8.50 -102.49
N ARG A 8 60.03 7.17 -102.69
CA ARG A 8 59.36 6.23 -101.76
C ARG A 8 59.93 6.36 -100.33
N ALA A 9 61.20 6.74 -100.18
CA ALA A 9 61.84 6.97 -98.89
C ALA A 9 61.29 8.21 -98.15
N LEU A 10 60.96 9.28 -98.88
CA LEU A 10 60.38 10.50 -98.29
C LEU A 10 58.93 10.31 -97.86
N LEU A 11 58.15 9.54 -98.61
CA LEU A 11 56.75 9.22 -98.28
C LEU A 11 56.64 8.25 -97.09
N VAL A 12 57.54 7.26 -96.98
CA VAL A 12 57.63 6.37 -95.82
C VAL A 12 58.10 7.11 -94.57
N GLY A 13 59.07 8.03 -94.70
CA GLY A 13 59.53 8.88 -93.60
C GLY A 13 58.42 9.77 -93.02
N LEU A 14 57.61 10.40 -93.89
CA LEU A 14 56.55 11.33 -93.50
C LEU A 14 55.34 10.62 -92.87
N VAL A 15 54.98 9.42 -93.37
CA VAL A 15 53.94 8.56 -92.76
C VAL A 15 54.43 7.97 -91.43
N ALA A 16 55.69 7.57 -91.31
CA ALA A 16 56.25 7.10 -90.04
C ALA A 16 56.27 8.19 -88.95
N THR A 17 56.56 9.45 -89.31
CA THR A 17 56.49 10.58 -88.36
C THR A 17 55.07 10.96 -87.96
N VAL A 18 54.08 10.89 -88.86
CA VAL A 18 52.68 11.14 -88.50
C VAL A 18 52.10 9.97 -87.72
N VAL A 19 52.48 8.72 -88.00
CA VAL A 19 52.09 7.56 -87.19
C VAL A 19 52.79 7.58 -85.82
N LEU A 20 54.04 8.03 -85.70
CA LEU A 20 54.70 8.25 -84.39
C LEU A 20 54.18 9.50 -83.66
N ALA A 21 53.67 10.51 -84.36
CA ALA A 21 53.02 11.66 -83.73
C ALA A 21 51.60 11.32 -83.28
N VAL A 22 50.84 10.55 -84.05
CA VAL A 22 49.47 10.11 -83.71
C VAL A 22 49.52 8.96 -82.68
N ALA A 23 50.43 8.00 -82.81
CA ALA A 23 50.72 7.02 -81.77
C ALA A 23 51.37 7.69 -80.55
N GLY A 24 52.25 8.66 -80.73
CA GLY A 24 52.81 9.46 -79.65
C GLY A 24 51.76 10.26 -78.90
N THR A 25 50.73 10.80 -79.56
CA THR A 25 49.61 11.48 -78.90
C THR A 25 48.64 10.52 -78.23
N THR A 26 48.43 9.30 -78.76
CA THR A 26 47.55 8.32 -78.11
C THR A 26 48.24 7.57 -76.97
N TYR A 27 49.57 7.39 -77.03
CA TYR A 27 50.38 6.86 -75.93
C TYR A 27 50.80 7.94 -74.91
N ALA A 28 50.87 9.22 -75.27
CA ALA A 28 51.09 10.29 -74.30
C ALA A 28 49.85 10.58 -73.44
N GLN A 29 48.64 10.27 -73.93
CA GLN A 29 47.40 10.42 -73.17
C GLN A 29 47.18 9.35 -72.09
N THR A 30 48.05 8.34 -72.01
CA THR A 30 48.00 7.32 -70.94
C THR A 30 48.99 7.56 -69.79
N MET A 31 49.83 8.60 -69.82
CA MET A 31 50.93 8.79 -68.84
C MET A 31 50.70 9.84 -67.74
N MET A 32 49.49 10.31 -67.51
CA MET A 32 49.18 11.15 -66.34
C MET A 32 47.87 10.72 -65.67
N ARG A 33 47.73 9.43 -65.39
CA ARG A 33 46.68 8.93 -64.50
C ARG A 33 47.32 8.52 -63.20
N THR A 34 46.76 8.97 -62.10
CA THR A 34 47.26 8.68 -60.77
C THR A 34 46.37 7.64 -60.13
N ASP A 35 46.93 6.49 -59.77
CA ASP A 35 46.14 5.42 -59.14
C ASP A 35 46.02 5.69 -57.64
N VAL A 36 44.78 5.86 -57.18
CA VAL A 36 44.46 6.19 -55.79
C VAL A 36 43.49 5.18 -55.20
N THR A 37 43.57 4.99 -53.89
CA THR A 37 42.58 4.20 -53.14
C THR A 37 41.62 5.14 -52.42
N LEU A 38 40.36 5.17 -52.84
CA LEU A 38 39.29 5.87 -52.14
C LEU A 38 38.60 4.91 -51.17
N VAL A 39 38.60 5.25 -49.89
CA VAL A 39 37.95 4.48 -48.83
C VAL A 39 36.73 5.26 -48.36
N VAL A 40 35.54 4.86 -48.81
CA VAL A 40 34.28 5.51 -48.45
C VAL A 40 33.59 4.72 -47.33
N ASP A 41 33.41 5.32 -46.16
CA ASP A 41 32.79 4.68 -44.99
C ASP A 41 33.43 3.29 -44.68
N GLY A 42 34.76 3.19 -44.83
CA GLY A 42 35.52 1.96 -44.59
C GLY A 42 35.53 0.95 -45.76
N SER A 43 34.87 1.25 -46.88
CA SER A 43 34.88 0.40 -48.08
C SER A 43 35.90 0.91 -49.11
N PRO A 44 37.03 0.19 -49.34
CA PRO A 44 38.06 0.61 -50.28
C PRO A 44 37.66 0.38 -51.74
N ARG A 45 38.04 1.31 -52.61
CA ARG A 45 37.92 1.24 -54.08
C ARG A 45 39.18 1.80 -54.73
N GLN A 46 39.63 1.13 -55.79
CA GLN A 46 40.74 1.60 -56.64
C GLN A 46 40.16 2.49 -57.74
N ILE A 47 40.76 3.67 -57.93
CA ILE A 47 40.31 4.68 -58.90
C ILE A 47 41.53 5.24 -59.61
N SER A 48 41.45 5.38 -60.93
CA SER A 48 42.44 6.16 -61.67
C SER A 48 41.97 7.61 -61.77
N ALA A 49 42.64 8.49 -61.04
CA ALA A 49 42.35 9.92 -61.00
C ALA A 49 42.91 10.65 -62.22
N SER A 50 42.14 11.61 -62.72
CA SER A 50 42.55 12.54 -63.79
C SER A 50 42.95 13.94 -63.29
N GLY A 51 42.61 14.27 -62.05
CA GLY A 51 42.99 15.52 -61.39
C GLY A 51 44.26 15.39 -60.55
N SER A 52 44.66 16.50 -59.94
CA SER A 52 45.92 16.59 -59.16
C SER A 52 45.71 16.71 -57.66
N THR A 53 44.46 16.89 -57.22
CA THR A 53 44.09 17.06 -55.81
C THR A 53 43.05 16.05 -55.34
N VAL A 54 42.91 15.90 -54.02
CA VAL A 54 41.86 15.07 -53.40
C VAL A 54 40.47 15.53 -53.85
N GLY A 55 40.20 16.84 -53.90
CA GLY A 55 38.94 17.41 -54.33
C GLY A 55 38.58 17.05 -55.77
N ASP A 56 39.55 17.02 -56.67
CA ASP A 56 39.33 16.60 -58.06
C ASP A 56 38.87 15.14 -58.15
N VAL A 57 39.46 14.25 -57.33
CA VAL A 57 39.06 12.83 -57.27
C VAL A 57 37.62 12.69 -56.80
N LEU A 58 37.25 13.42 -55.75
CA LEU A 58 35.88 13.37 -55.23
C LEU A 58 34.87 13.89 -56.25
N ALA A 59 35.17 15.01 -56.91
CA ALA A 59 34.32 15.57 -57.97
C ALA A 59 34.18 14.61 -59.16
N GLN A 60 35.26 13.94 -59.57
CA GLN A 60 35.23 12.92 -60.63
C GLN A 60 34.29 11.76 -60.29
N GLU A 61 34.24 11.34 -59.02
CA GLU A 61 33.33 10.29 -58.53
C GLU A 61 31.91 10.81 -58.21
N GLY A 62 31.62 12.09 -58.48
CA GLY A 62 30.33 12.72 -58.19
C GLY A 62 30.03 12.84 -56.70
N ILE A 63 31.06 13.01 -55.88
CA ILE A 63 30.96 13.15 -54.43
C ILE A 63 31.00 14.64 -54.06
N ASP A 64 29.85 15.15 -53.66
CA ASP A 64 29.72 16.47 -53.05
C ASP A 64 29.87 16.36 -51.53
N LEU A 65 30.82 17.12 -50.97
CA LEU A 65 31.07 17.15 -49.53
C LEU A 65 30.08 18.08 -48.80
N ASP A 66 29.46 17.57 -47.75
CA ASP A 66 28.72 18.37 -46.77
C ASP A 66 29.64 18.88 -45.64
N GLN A 67 29.21 19.93 -44.92
CA GLN A 67 29.96 20.50 -43.80
C GLN A 67 30.23 19.52 -42.64
N HIS A 68 29.51 18.39 -42.57
CA HIS A 68 29.70 17.35 -41.54
C HIS A 68 30.45 16.12 -42.06
N ASP A 69 30.84 16.10 -43.33
CA ASP A 69 31.67 15.05 -43.90
C ASP A 69 33.13 15.25 -43.49
N VAL A 70 33.86 14.15 -43.32
CA VAL A 70 35.29 14.18 -43.00
C VAL A 70 36.04 13.51 -44.12
N VAL A 71 36.98 14.24 -44.71
CA VAL A 71 37.90 13.73 -45.71
C VAL A 71 39.34 13.90 -45.24
N ALA A 72 40.17 12.89 -45.49
CA ALA A 72 41.59 12.91 -45.25
C ALA A 72 42.33 12.22 -46.41
N PRO A 73 43.36 12.83 -47.02
CA PRO A 73 43.87 14.20 -46.78
C PRO A 73 42.86 15.31 -47.12
N SER A 74 43.24 16.57 -46.89
CA SER A 74 42.38 17.73 -47.19
C SER A 74 42.01 17.79 -48.67
N PRO A 75 40.83 18.35 -49.06
CA PRO A 75 40.44 18.47 -50.46
C PRO A 75 41.47 19.17 -51.36
N GLU A 76 42.25 20.09 -50.81
CA GLU A 76 43.27 20.86 -51.52
C GLU A 76 44.62 20.14 -51.62
N GLU A 77 44.79 19.03 -50.89
CA GLU A 77 46.04 18.27 -50.88
C GLU A 77 46.29 17.65 -52.25
N SER A 78 47.54 17.73 -52.72
CA SER A 78 47.96 17.10 -53.96
C SER A 78 48.03 15.57 -53.82
N ILE A 79 47.66 14.85 -54.87
CA ILE A 79 47.68 13.38 -54.90
C ILE A 79 48.85 12.83 -55.72
N THR A 80 49.39 11.69 -55.29
CA THR A 80 50.39 10.89 -56.01
C THR A 80 49.96 9.43 -56.13
N ASP A 81 50.67 8.62 -56.91
CA ASP A 81 50.36 7.19 -57.03
C ASP A 81 50.38 6.50 -55.67
N GLY A 82 49.35 5.68 -55.44
CA GLY A 82 49.13 4.97 -54.19
C GLY A 82 48.51 5.83 -53.07
N THR A 83 48.16 7.09 -53.33
CA THR A 83 47.51 7.95 -52.32
C THR A 83 46.23 7.29 -51.82
N ARG A 84 46.02 7.31 -50.50
CA ARG A 84 44.81 6.81 -49.84
C ARG A 84 43.97 7.99 -49.40
N ILE A 85 42.78 8.10 -49.96
CA ILE A 85 41.79 9.11 -49.63
C ILE A 85 40.72 8.42 -48.79
N ALA A 86 40.56 8.83 -47.54
CA ALA A 86 39.52 8.35 -46.65
C ALA A 86 38.40 9.39 -46.60
N LEU A 87 37.18 8.97 -46.91
CA LEU A 87 35.98 9.76 -46.81
C LEU A 87 35.02 9.07 -45.83
N SER A 88 34.55 9.81 -44.83
CA SER A 88 33.50 9.36 -43.93
C SER A 88 32.36 10.37 -43.95
N TYR A 89 31.16 9.92 -44.35
CA TYR A 89 30.00 10.80 -44.45
C TYR A 89 29.44 11.16 -43.07
N GLY A 90 29.04 12.41 -42.91
CA GLY A 90 28.28 12.89 -41.77
C GLY A 90 26.86 12.32 -41.79
N LYS A 91 26.49 11.64 -40.71
CA LYS A 91 25.19 10.99 -40.51
C LYS A 91 24.50 11.59 -39.30
N ARG A 92 23.22 11.90 -39.45
CA ARG A 92 22.43 12.46 -38.35
C ARG A 92 21.99 11.37 -37.38
N LEU A 93 22.53 11.38 -36.16
CA LEU A 93 22.09 10.52 -35.07
C LEU A 93 21.16 11.27 -34.12
N THR A 94 19.91 10.84 -34.03
CA THR A 94 18.95 11.36 -33.05
C THR A 94 18.86 10.40 -31.87
N VAL A 95 19.34 10.82 -30.69
CA VAL A 95 19.29 10.01 -29.46
C VAL A 95 18.11 10.45 -28.61
N VAL A 96 17.18 9.53 -28.35
CA VAL A 96 16.04 9.74 -27.45
C VAL A 96 16.29 8.97 -26.16
N SER A 97 16.85 9.63 -25.15
CA SER A 97 17.21 9.04 -23.87
C SER A 97 16.19 9.41 -22.80
N ASP A 98 15.48 8.41 -22.24
CA ASP A 98 14.46 8.59 -21.21
C ASP A 98 13.39 9.69 -21.51
N GLY A 99 13.11 9.89 -22.80
CA GLY A 99 12.18 10.91 -23.29
C GLY A 99 12.80 12.28 -23.61
N GLN A 100 14.11 12.46 -23.40
CA GLN A 100 14.84 13.63 -23.87
C GLN A 100 15.48 13.34 -25.23
N THR A 101 15.23 14.22 -26.19
CA THR A 101 15.79 14.11 -27.55
C THR A 101 17.01 15.01 -27.68
N ARG A 102 18.09 14.46 -28.27
CA ARG A 102 19.27 15.21 -28.69
C ARG A 102 19.70 14.77 -30.09
N HIS A 103 20.25 15.70 -30.85
CA HIS A 103 20.74 15.46 -32.21
C HIS A 103 22.26 15.58 -32.22
N TYR A 104 22.91 14.66 -32.92
CA TYR A 104 24.35 14.62 -33.11
C TYR A 104 24.66 14.34 -34.58
N TRP A 105 25.80 14.82 -35.03
CA TRP A 105 26.42 14.39 -36.28
C TRP A 105 27.56 13.45 -35.94
N VAL A 106 27.61 12.31 -36.64
CA VAL A 106 28.59 11.24 -36.44
C VAL A 106 29.04 10.74 -37.80
N THR A 107 30.28 10.26 -37.89
CA THR A 107 30.81 9.64 -39.12
C THR A 107 30.89 8.12 -39.03
N ALA A 108 30.63 7.56 -37.85
CA ALA A 108 30.62 6.12 -37.63
C ALA A 108 29.55 5.41 -38.46
N THR A 109 29.85 4.18 -38.88
CA THR A 109 28.97 3.31 -39.66
C THR A 109 28.07 2.43 -38.80
N ASP A 110 28.34 2.32 -37.50
CA ASP A 110 27.55 1.56 -36.54
C ASP A 110 27.21 2.35 -35.26
N VAL A 111 26.24 1.83 -34.51
CA VAL A 111 25.77 2.45 -33.25
C VAL A 111 26.88 2.55 -32.22
N GLN A 112 27.78 1.57 -32.11
CA GLN A 112 28.85 1.57 -31.12
C GLN A 112 29.83 2.71 -31.37
N GLY A 113 30.39 2.81 -32.57
CA GLY A 113 31.31 3.87 -32.96
C GLY A 113 30.66 5.24 -32.85
N ALA A 114 29.37 5.35 -33.21
CA ALA A 114 28.65 6.62 -33.08
C ALA A 114 28.48 7.05 -31.62
N LEU A 115 28.17 6.10 -30.72
CA LEU A 115 28.08 6.34 -29.28
C LEU A 115 29.44 6.71 -28.66
N GLU A 116 30.54 6.13 -29.15
CA GLU A 116 31.90 6.46 -28.76
C GLU A 116 32.28 7.88 -29.20
N GLN A 117 31.99 8.26 -30.45
CA GLN A 117 32.24 9.61 -30.99
C GLN A 117 31.54 10.71 -30.18
N ILE A 118 30.31 10.48 -29.73
CA ILE A 118 29.58 11.46 -28.90
C ILE A 118 29.94 11.38 -27.40
N GLY A 119 30.88 10.51 -27.02
CA GLY A 119 31.30 10.33 -25.63
C GLY A 119 30.19 9.79 -24.71
N ARG A 120 29.31 8.93 -25.23
CA ARG A 120 28.16 8.38 -24.49
C ARG A 120 28.12 6.86 -24.56
N ARG A 121 28.67 6.19 -23.56
CA ARG A 121 28.70 4.71 -23.52
C ARG A 121 27.33 4.07 -23.30
N PHE A 122 26.45 4.69 -22.50
CA PHE A 122 25.17 4.13 -22.07
C PHE A 122 25.28 2.67 -21.56
N SER A 123 26.21 2.43 -20.63
CA SER A 123 26.45 1.10 -20.07
C SER A 123 25.22 0.56 -19.34
N GLY A 124 24.82 -0.68 -19.65
CA GLY A 124 23.64 -1.33 -19.08
C GLY A 124 22.29 -0.73 -19.51
N ALA A 125 22.29 0.19 -20.48
CA ALA A 125 21.05 0.70 -21.07
C ALA A 125 20.50 -0.27 -22.11
N ASP A 126 19.18 -0.27 -22.23
CA ASP A 126 18.47 -0.93 -23.31
C ASP A 126 18.40 0.03 -24.51
N LEU A 127 18.81 -0.47 -25.68
CA LEU A 127 18.93 0.31 -26.91
C LEU A 127 17.94 -0.23 -27.94
N SER A 128 17.23 0.66 -28.65
CA SER A 128 16.31 0.23 -29.72
C SER A 128 16.99 -0.40 -30.93
N ILE A 129 18.31 -0.20 -31.06
CA ILE A 129 19.15 -0.76 -32.11
C ILE A 129 20.37 -1.38 -31.41
N SER A 130 20.81 -2.55 -31.87
CA SER A 130 21.99 -3.21 -31.33
C SER A 130 23.24 -2.35 -31.55
N ARG A 131 24.26 -2.54 -30.71
CA ARG A 131 25.52 -1.78 -30.81
C ARG A 131 26.25 -1.96 -32.14
N GLY A 132 26.19 -3.16 -32.73
CA GLY A 132 26.71 -3.42 -34.08
C GLY A 132 25.74 -3.08 -35.21
N GLY A 133 24.57 -2.52 -34.90
CA GLY A 133 23.59 -2.12 -35.90
C GLY A 133 24.12 -0.98 -36.76
N GLN A 134 23.92 -1.08 -38.07
CA GLN A 134 24.43 -0.10 -39.03
C GLN A 134 23.64 1.21 -38.98
N ILE A 135 24.33 2.32 -39.25
CA ILE A 135 23.78 3.66 -39.38
C ILE A 135 23.81 4.05 -40.85
N ASP A 136 22.62 4.24 -41.41
CA ASP A 136 22.43 4.67 -42.78
C ASP A 136 22.69 6.18 -42.93
N ARG A 137 23.01 6.60 -44.16
CA ARG A 137 23.28 7.99 -44.55
C ARG A 137 22.06 8.90 -44.38
N SER A 138 20.85 8.34 -44.44
CA SER A 138 19.60 9.05 -44.13
C SER A 138 19.46 9.46 -42.65
N GLY A 139 20.33 8.93 -41.77
CA GLY A 139 20.32 9.16 -40.34
C GLY A 139 19.50 8.13 -39.57
N THR A 140 19.71 8.09 -38.26
CA THR A 140 19.15 7.04 -37.39
C THR A 140 18.55 7.64 -36.11
N VAL A 141 17.42 7.10 -35.66
CA VAL A 141 16.83 7.41 -34.36
C VAL A 141 17.12 6.28 -33.37
N LEU A 142 17.98 6.56 -32.39
CA LEU A 142 18.34 5.64 -31.32
C LEU A 142 17.58 5.97 -30.04
N LYS A 143 16.64 5.10 -29.64
CA LYS A 143 15.99 5.20 -28.33
C LYS A 143 16.85 4.49 -27.29
N VAL A 144 17.06 5.14 -26.15
CA VAL A 144 17.91 4.67 -25.06
C VAL A 144 17.11 4.70 -23.77
N THR A 145 16.96 3.54 -23.13
CA THR A 145 16.37 3.42 -21.80
C THR A 145 17.47 3.14 -20.79
N THR A 146 17.79 4.12 -19.95
CA THR A 146 18.89 3.96 -18.99
C THR A 146 18.48 3.07 -17.82
N PRO A 147 19.43 2.32 -17.21
CA PRO A 147 19.17 1.55 -16.02
C PRO A 147 18.93 2.48 -14.83
N LYS A 148 17.89 2.19 -14.05
CA LYS A 148 17.47 2.95 -12.86
C LYS A 148 17.44 2.04 -11.65
N LYS A 149 18.02 2.47 -10.55
CA LYS A 149 17.96 1.81 -9.24
C LYS A 149 16.61 2.07 -8.60
N LEU A 150 15.78 1.05 -8.52
CA LEU A 150 14.40 1.11 -8.03
C LEU A 150 14.26 0.28 -6.76
N THR A 151 13.45 0.76 -5.82
CA THR A 151 13.08 0.04 -4.60
C THR A 151 11.66 -0.46 -4.69
N PHE A 152 11.45 -1.77 -4.58
CA PHE A 152 10.15 -2.42 -4.69
C PHE A 152 9.64 -2.89 -3.34
N VAL A 153 8.38 -2.63 -3.03
CA VAL A 153 7.62 -3.28 -1.96
C VAL A 153 6.42 -3.93 -2.61
N ILE A 154 6.38 -5.26 -2.62
CA ILE A 154 5.39 -6.04 -3.35
C ILE A 154 4.53 -6.77 -2.34
N ALA A 155 3.23 -6.49 -2.33
CA ALA A 155 2.25 -7.16 -1.49
C ALA A 155 2.64 -7.24 0.01
N GLY A 156 3.16 -6.14 0.57
CA GLY A 156 3.56 -6.06 1.98
C GLY A 156 4.91 -6.73 2.32
N ALA A 157 5.60 -7.35 1.36
CA ALA A 157 6.91 -7.96 1.57
C ALA A 157 8.01 -6.91 1.87
N LYS A 158 9.14 -7.38 2.42
CA LYS A 158 10.31 -6.53 2.70
C LYS A 158 10.80 -5.81 1.42
N PRO A 159 11.27 -4.55 1.52
CA PRO A 159 11.76 -3.81 0.37
C PRO A 159 12.92 -4.51 -0.35
N LYS A 160 12.89 -4.53 -1.68
CA LYS A 160 13.94 -5.10 -2.53
C LYS A 160 14.43 -4.06 -3.54
N VAL A 161 15.75 -3.87 -3.62
CA VAL A 161 16.37 -2.95 -4.57
C VAL A 161 16.81 -3.69 -5.82
N ARG A 162 16.50 -3.16 -7.00
CA ARG A 162 16.94 -3.69 -8.30
C ARG A 162 17.28 -2.54 -9.26
N THR A 163 18.24 -2.77 -10.13
CA THR A 163 18.61 -1.84 -11.19
C THR A 163 18.06 -2.35 -12.51
N LEU A 164 17.12 -1.62 -13.12
CA LEU A 164 16.39 -2.06 -14.32
C LEU A 164 16.36 -0.96 -15.38
N ALA A 165 16.58 -1.33 -16.65
CA ALA A 165 16.45 -0.43 -17.80
C ALA A 165 14.99 -0.34 -18.27
N VAL A 166 14.16 0.39 -17.51
CA VAL A 166 12.73 0.54 -17.78
C VAL A 166 12.31 2.01 -17.77
N SER A 167 11.19 2.31 -18.44
CA SER A 167 10.69 3.68 -18.60
C SER A 167 9.47 4.00 -17.71
N THR A 168 8.68 2.99 -17.34
CA THR A 168 7.45 3.16 -16.52
C THR A 168 7.36 2.17 -15.36
N VAL A 169 6.55 2.51 -14.35
CA VAL A 169 6.30 1.66 -13.18
C VAL A 169 5.68 0.31 -13.59
N ARG A 170 4.76 0.31 -14.57
CA ARG A 170 4.18 -0.93 -15.10
C ARG A 170 5.26 -1.87 -15.66
N GLN A 171 6.14 -1.36 -16.53
CA GLN A 171 7.25 -2.16 -17.07
C GLN A 171 8.16 -2.69 -15.95
N ALA A 172 8.47 -1.85 -14.96
CA ALA A 172 9.30 -2.25 -13.82
C ALA A 172 8.68 -3.42 -13.02
N LEU A 173 7.36 -3.43 -12.82
CA LEU A 173 6.65 -4.52 -12.16
C LEU A 173 6.60 -5.79 -13.02
N THR A 174 6.42 -5.66 -14.33
CA THR A 174 6.46 -6.79 -15.27
C THR A 174 7.84 -7.46 -15.28
N GLU A 175 8.91 -6.69 -15.25
CA GLU A 175 10.30 -7.20 -15.16
C GLU A 175 10.57 -7.90 -13.82
N MET A 176 9.89 -7.46 -12.76
CA MET A 176 9.88 -8.16 -11.47
C MET A 176 8.96 -9.40 -11.44
N HIS A 177 8.39 -9.79 -12.58
CA HIS A 177 7.43 -10.89 -12.75
C HIS A 177 6.19 -10.79 -11.85
N VAL A 178 5.77 -9.57 -11.52
CA VAL A 178 4.57 -9.32 -10.73
C VAL A 178 3.34 -9.47 -11.63
N LYS A 179 2.44 -10.39 -11.26
CA LYS A 179 1.13 -10.54 -11.92
C LYS A 179 0.21 -9.42 -11.46
N ILE A 180 -0.24 -8.56 -12.38
CA ILE A 180 -1.09 -7.41 -12.08
C ILE A 180 -2.56 -7.77 -12.37
N GLY A 181 -3.37 -7.82 -11.33
CA GLY A 181 -4.82 -7.95 -11.37
C GLY A 181 -5.54 -6.62 -11.63
N LYS A 182 -6.84 -6.71 -11.93
CA LYS A 182 -7.68 -5.54 -12.28
C LYS A 182 -7.89 -4.54 -11.14
N ARG A 183 -7.79 -5.00 -9.89
CA ARG A 183 -8.03 -4.19 -8.68
C ARG A 183 -6.75 -3.78 -7.99
N ASP A 184 -5.60 -4.25 -8.47
CA ASP A 184 -4.33 -3.99 -7.83
C ASP A 184 -3.95 -2.52 -7.97
N GLU A 185 -3.31 -2.03 -6.93
CA GLU A 185 -2.93 -0.64 -6.81
C GLU A 185 -1.41 -0.53 -6.78
N VAL A 186 -0.88 0.55 -7.34
CA VAL A 186 0.55 0.85 -7.22
C VAL A 186 0.74 2.34 -6.95
N ALA A 187 1.61 2.66 -5.99
CA ALA A 187 2.14 4.00 -5.79
C ALA A 187 3.55 4.07 -6.39
N PRO A 188 3.90 5.10 -7.19
CA PRO A 188 3.11 6.31 -7.49
C PRO A 188 2.05 6.19 -8.60
N GLY A 189 1.92 5.04 -9.25
CA GLY A 189 0.94 4.80 -10.32
C GLY A 189 1.54 4.07 -11.52
N PHE A 190 0.76 3.21 -12.18
CA PHE A 190 1.28 2.30 -13.23
C PHE A 190 1.92 3.02 -14.42
N ALA A 191 1.34 4.14 -14.85
CA ALA A 191 1.82 4.91 -16.00
C ALA A 191 2.92 5.92 -15.63
N LYS A 192 3.27 6.06 -14.35
CA LYS A 192 4.29 7.01 -13.93
C LYS A 192 5.64 6.61 -14.54
N ARG A 193 6.35 7.59 -15.11
CA ARG A 193 7.73 7.40 -15.57
C ARG A 193 8.65 7.16 -14.37
N VAL A 194 9.51 6.15 -14.46
CA VAL A 194 10.44 5.81 -13.39
C VAL A 194 11.65 6.75 -13.38
N ARG A 195 12.21 6.95 -12.19
CA ARG A 195 13.43 7.74 -11.94
C ARG A 195 14.37 6.94 -11.04
N ASP A 196 15.65 7.28 -11.08
CA ASP A 196 16.62 6.66 -10.19
C ASP A 196 16.27 6.91 -8.73
N GLY A 197 16.48 5.90 -7.88
CA GLY A 197 16.10 5.91 -6.46
C GLY A 197 14.60 5.75 -6.18
N MET A 198 13.73 5.66 -7.20
CA MET A 198 12.28 5.64 -6.99
C MET A 198 11.82 4.40 -6.20
N ARG A 199 10.96 4.64 -5.20
CA ARG A 199 10.24 3.59 -4.48
C ARG A 199 8.89 3.30 -5.12
N ILE A 200 8.66 2.03 -5.44
CA ILE A 200 7.44 1.51 -6.04
C ILE A 200 6.79 0.58 -5.02
N VAL A 201 5.56 0.88 -4.63
CA VAL A 201 4.78 0.08 -3.69
C VAL A 201 3.60 -0.52 -4.43
N PHE A 202 3.59 -1.84 -4.59
CA PHE A 202 2.51 -2.60 -5.22
C PHE A 202 1.65 -3.26 -4.15
N THR A 203 0.34 -3.07 -4.25
CA THR A 203 -0.68 -3.62 -3.34
C THR A 203 -1.56 -4.60 -4.11
N ASP A 204 -1.55 -5.87 -3.70
CA ASP A 204 -2.41 -6.91 -4.26
C ASP A 204 -3.81 -6.80 -3.63
N VAL A 205 -4.84 -6.60 -4.46
CA VAL A 205 -6.21 -6.39 -3.99
C VAL A 205 -7.11 -7.47 -4.59
N ARG A 206 -7.58 -8.38 -3.73
CA ARG A 206 -8.44 -9.50 -4.13
C ARG A 206 -9.81 -9.41 -3.49
N VAL A 207 -10.83 -9.83 -4.23
CA VAL A 207 -12.19 -9.93 -3.73
C VAL A 207 -12.67 -11.36 -3.93
N ALA A 208 -13.04 -12.02 -2.85
CA ALA A 208 -13.56 -13.39 -2.88
C ALA A 208 -14.98 -13.45 -2.29
N ARG A 209 -15.78 -14.39 -2.79
CA ARG A 209 -17.06 -14.74 -2.18
C ARG A 209 -16.87 -15.99 -1.34
N LYS A 210 -17.25 -15.93 -0.05
CA LYS A 210 -17.20 -17.09 0.86
C LYS A 210 -18.59 -17.39 1.36
N ARG A 211 -19.09 -18.59 1.07
CA ARG A 211 -20.34 -19.10 1.66
C ARG A 211 -20.01 -19.83 2.95
N VAL A 212 -20.69 -19.49 4.03
CA VAL A 212 -20.64 -20.15 5.33
C VAL A 212 -22.04 -20.68 5.61
N LYS A 213 -22.14 -21.99 5.86
CA LYS A 213 -23.41 -22.63 6.23
C LYS A 213 -23.54 -22.69 7.74
N ALA A 214 -24.78 -22.59 8.23
CA ALA A 214 -25.10 -22.72 9.66
C ALA A 214 -24.20 -21.86 10.58
N GLU A 215 -23.94 -20.60 10.21
CA GLU A 215 -23.26 -19.64 11.08
C GLU A 215 -24.18 -19.26 12.26
N SER A 216 -23.63 -19.24 13.48
CA SER A 216 -24.38 -18.86 14.68
C SER A 216 -24.82 -17.40 14.63
N VAL A 217 -26.05 -17.15 15.07
CA VAL A 217 -26.60 -15.82 15.28
C VAL A 217 -27.04 -15.71 16.73
N GLY A 218 -26.40 -14.82 17.48
CA GLY A 218 -26.72 -14.60 18.89
C GLY A 218 -28.20 -14.23 19.09
N TYR A 219 -28.77 -14.68 20.21
CA TYR A 219 -30.09 -14.25 20.66
C TYR A 219 -30.02 -12.95 21.46
N SER A 220 -31.15 -12.25 21.59
CA SER A 220 -31.26 -11.08 22.46
C SER A 220 -31.91 -11.45 23.81
N THR A 221 -31.72 -10.63 24.84
CA THR A 221 -32.47 -10.75 26.10
C THR A 221 -33.59 -9.72 26.12
N VAL A 222 -34.82 -10.19 26.33
CA VAL A 222 -36.02 -9.37 26.46
C VAL A 222 -36.46 -9.37 27.91
N GLU A 223 -36.40 -8.21 28.55
CA GLU A 223 -36.92 -8.00 29.90
C GLU A 223 -38.42 -7.73 29.86
N ARG A 224 -39.16 -8.38 30.77
CA ARG A 224 -40.60 -8.21 30.93
C ARG A 224 -40.91 -7.76 32.36
N PRO A 225 -41.42 -6.55 32.56
CA PRO A 225 -41.86 -6.10 33.89
C PRO A 225 -42.90 -7.07 34.47
N ASP A 226 -42.75 -7.40 35.75
CA ASP A 226 -43.68 -8.26 36.48
C ASP A 226 -43.96 -7.63 37.85
N SER A 227 -45.22 -7.25 38.09
CA SER A 227 -45.66 -6.62 39.33
C SER A 227 -45.91 -7.61 40.46
N SER A 228 -45.80 -8.92 40.20
CA SER A 228 -45.85 -9.96 41.23
C SER A 228 -44.48 -10.29 41.82
N LEU A 229 -43.40 -9.83 41.18
CA LEU A 229 -42.03 -10.00 41.65
C LEU A 229 -41.56 -8.73 42.38
N PRO A 230 -40.96 -8.84 43.58
CA PRO A 230 -40.36 -7.72 44.30
C PRO A 230 -39.33 -6.97 43.45
N LYS A 231 -39.35 -5.64 43.53
CA LYS A 231 -38.37 -4.78 42.86
C LYS A 231 -36.94 -5.20 43.22
N GLY A 232 -36.11 -5.43 42.19
CA GLY A 232 -34.73 -5.92 42.34
C GLY A 232 -34.56 -7.43 42.22
N GLN A 233 -35.66 -8.20 42.16
CA GLN A 233 -35.60 -9.62 41.80
C GLN A 233 -35.83 -9.83 40.30
N SER A 234 -35.24 -10.89 39.76
CA SER A 234 -35.42 -11.28 38.36
C SER A 234 -35.52 -12.79 38.22
N GLU A 235 -36.34 -13.25 37.29
CA GLU A 235 -36.54 -14.68 37.03
C GLU A 235 -36.45 -14.96 35.52
N VAL A 236 -35.69 -15.99 35.13
CA VAL A 236 -35.61 -16.42 33.73
C VAL A 236 -36.82 -17.28 33.40
N VAL A 237 -37.67 -16.79 32.52
CA VAL A 237 -38.88 -17.49 32.08
C VAL A 237 -38.59 -18.42 30.90
N ARG A 238 -37.66 -17.99 30.04
CA ARG A 238 -37.26 -18.75 28.86
C ARG A 238 -35.79 -18.54 28.57
N GLU A 239 -35.07 -19.65 28.45
CA GLU A 239 -33.68 -19.61 28.02
C GLU A 239 -33.54 -19.19 26.55
N GLY A 240 -32.51 -18.39 26.30
CA GLY A 240 -32.16 -17.96 24.94
C GLY A 240 -31.44 -19.07 24.18
N ARG A 241 -31.65 -19.13 22.86
CA ARG A 241 -30.96 -20.09 21.99
C ARG A 241 -30.51 -19.41 20.71
N ASP A 242 -29.24 -19.60 20.37
CA ASP A 242 -28.69 -19.05 19.14
C ASP A 242 -29.42 -19.59 17.90
N GLY A 243 -29.65 -18.66 16.97
CA GLY A 243 -30.10 -18.96 15.63
C GLY A 243 -28.97 -19.50 14.76
N LEU A 244 -29.34 -19.97 13.58
CA LEU A 244 -28.41 -20.38 12.54
C LEU A 244 -28.79 -19.71 11.23
N ARG A 245 -27.79 -19.20 10.50
CA ARG A 245 -28.00 -18.64 9.16
C ARG A 245 -26.98 -19.17 8.16
N ASP A 246 -27.42 -19.34 6.93
CA ASP A 246 -26.55 -19.49 5.77
C ASP A 246 -26.20 -18.09 5.27
N VAL A 247 -24.91 -17.76 5.21
CA VAL A 247 -24.44 -16.44 4.77
C VAL A 247 -23.43 -16.57 3.64
N THR A 248 -23.50 -15.63 2.69
CA THR A 248 -22.45 -15.42 1.69
C THR A 248 -21.80 -14.07 1.95
N TYR A 249 -20.52 -14.08 2.28
CA TYR A 249 -19.70 -12.90 2.47
C TYR A 249 -18.99 -12.50 1.17
N ARG A 250 -18.82 -11.20 0.97
CA ARG A 250 -17.77 -10.62 0.13
C ARG A 250 -16.60 -10.27 1.05
N LEU A 251 -15.46 -10.91 0.83
CA LEU A 251 -14.23 -10.65 1.55
C LEU A 251 -13.29 -9.87 0.63
N THR A 252 -12.81 -8.72 1.10
CA THR A 252 -11.80 -7.92 0.41
C THR A 252 -10.47 -8.12 1.11
N PHE A 253 -9.47 -8.52 0.35
CA PHE A 253 -8.11 -8.75 0.82
C PHE A 253 -7.19 -7.67 0.27
N ARG A 254 -6.32 -7.11 1.12
CA ARG A 254 -5.18 -6.28 0.72
C ARG A 254 -3.92 -6.98 1.19
N ASN A 255 -3.00 -7.28 0.28
CA ASN A 255 -1.74 -7.99 0.57
C ASN A 255 -1.94 -9.34 1.28
N GLY A 256 -3.06 -10.02 1.01
CA GLY A 256 -3.41 -11.30 1.63
C GLY A 256 -4.20 -11.20 2.95
N GLU A 257 -4.31 -10.02 3.55
CA GLU A 257 -5.04 -9.79 4.80
C GLU A 257 -6.47 -9.30 4.53
N ILE A 258 -7.45 -9.78 5.30
CA ILE A 258 -8.84 -9.34 5.18
C ILE A 258 -8.96 -7.92 5.75
N VAL A 259 -9.33 -6.97 4.89
CA VAL A 259 -9.54 -5.57 5.30
C VAL A 259 -11.01 -5.17 5.33
N ASP A 260 -11.87 -5.92 4.64
CA ASP A 260 -13.32 -5.69 4.64
C ASP A 260 -14.08 -7.02 4.49
N ARG A 261 -15.20 -7.11 5.22
CA ARG A 261 -16.12 -8.24 5.19
C ARG A 261 -17.55 -7.69 5.13
N ALA A 262 -18.21 -7.87 3.99
CA ALA A 262 -19.59 -7.46 3.77
C ALA A 262 -20.50 -8.68 3.58
N VAL A 263 -21.69 -8.67 4.19
CA VAL A 263 -22.74 -9.67 3.94
C VAL A 263 -23.39 -9.37 2.59
N LEU A 264 -23.36 -10.33 1.65
CA LEU A 264 -24.06 -10.20 0.36
C LEU A 264 -25.47 -10.81 0.41
N LYS A 265 -25.60 -11.96 1.06
CA LYS A 265 -26.86 -12.69 1.20
C LYS A 265 -26.84 -13.42 2.53
N ALA A 266 -27.93 -13.35 3.27
CA ALA A 266 -28.14 -14.15 4.46
C ALA A 266 -29.52 -14.80 4.39
N ARG A 267 -29.60 -16.08 4.75
CA ARG A 267 -30.85 -16.84 4.88
C ARG A 267 -30.89 -17.43 6.28
N SER A 268 -31.92 -17.10 7.04
CA SER A 268 -32.17 -17.77 8.33
C SER A 268 -32.49 -19.25 8.07
N VAL A 269 -31.75 -20.14 8.73
CA VAL A 269 -32.01 -21.58 8.76
C VAL A 269 -32.80 -21.91 10.02
N ARG A 270 -32.45 -21.26 11.14
CA ARG A 270 -33.17 -21.31 12.41
C ARG A 270 -33.16 -19.91 13.03
N ALA A 271 -34.31 -19.36 13.36
CA ALA A 271 -34.37 -18.08 14.05
C ALA A 271 -33.77 -18.21 15.47
N PRO A 272 -33.04 -17.18 15.97
CA PRO A 272 -32.67 -17.14 17.38
C PRO A 272 -33.94 -17.08 18.24
N VAL A 273 -33.88 -17.71 19.40
CA VAL A 273 -34.92 -17.63 20.42
C VAL A 273 -34.42 -16.71 21.50
N ASP A 274 -35.08 -15.56 21.69
CA ASP A 274 -34.69 -14.60 22.71
C ASP A 274 -34.87 -15.17 24.13
N ARG A 275 -33.91 -14.85 25.00
CA ARG A 275 -34.00 -15.11 26.44
C ARG A 275 -35.02 -14.15 27.04
N ILE A 276 -35.97 -14.67 27.80
CA ILE A 276 -36.99 -13.84 28.46
C ILE A 276 -36.71 -13.85 29.96
N VAL A 277 -36.50 -12.66 30.52
CA VAL A 277 -36.31 -12.44 31.96
C VAL A 277 -37.45 -11.57 32.46
N ARG A 278 -38.19 -12.04 33.47
CA ARG A 278 -39.12 -11.19 34.20
C ARG A 278 -38.35 -10.40 35.23
N VAL A 279 -38.61 -9.09 35.28
CA VAL A 279 -37.98 -8.17 36.24
C VAL A 279 -39.04 -7.63 37.18
N GLY A 280 -38.78 -7.75 38.48
CA GLY A 280 -39.71 -7.34 39.52
C GLY A 280 -39.94 -5.84 39.53
N THR A 281 -41.21 -5.45 39.55
CA THR A 281 -41.67 -4.06 39.64
C THR A 281 -42.57 -3.82 40.85
N GLN A 282 -42.82 -4.85 41.66
CA GLN A 282 -43.59 -4.70 42.89
C GLN A 282 -42.82 -3.82 43.87
N GLU A 283 -43.35 -2.63 44.12
CA GLU A 283 -42.82 -1.74 45.14
C GLU A 283 -43.13 -2.31 46.52
N ALA A 284 -42.14 -2.25 47.42
CA ALA A 284 -42.36 -2.62 48.81
C ALA A 284 -43.40 -1.67 49.42
N ALA A 285 -44.37 -2.21 50.17
CA ALA A 285 -45.29 -1.39 50.92
C ALA A 285 -44.50 -0.44 51.83
N PRO A 286 -44.87 0.84 51.93
CA PRO A 286 -44.19 1.78 52.81
C PRO A 286 -44.24 1.22 54.23
N ALA A 287 -43.07 1.04 54.85
CA ALA A 287 -43.00 0.71 56.26
C ALA A 287 -43.75 1.81 57.03
N PRO A 288 -44.66 1.47 57.97
CA PRO A 288 -45.39 2.49 58.70
C PRO A 288 -44.39 3.29 59.52
N VAL A 289 -44.24 4.57 59.16
CA VAL A 289 -43.38 5.51 59.86
C VAL A 289 -44.14 5.98 61.10
N TYR A 290 -44.12 5.20 62.18
CA TYR A 290 -44.61 5.67 63.48
C TYR A 290 -43.55 6.55 64.15
N SER A 291 -43.45 7.79 63.65
CA SER A 291 -42.60 8.82 64.25
C SER A 291 -43.44 9.68 65.19
N GLY A 292 -43.02 9.74 66.47
CA GLY A 292 -43.36 10.83 67.39
C GLY A 292 -44.60 10.63 68.27
N GLY A 293 -44.42 10.07 69.47
CA GLY A 293 -45.39 10.19 70.55
C GLY A 293 -44.83 9.61 71.84
N SER A 294 -44.76 10.41 72.91
CA SER A 294 -44.35 10.01 74.25
C SER A 294 -45.32 8.97 74.82
N THR A 295 -45.05 7.70 74.54
CA THR A 295 -45.88 6.59 75.04
C THR A 295 -45.46 6.22 76.46
N VAL A 296 -46.34 5.52 77.19
CA VAL A 296 -46.01 4.88 78.47
C VAL A 296 -44.72 4.04 78.35
N TRP A 297 -44.46 3.46 77.17
CA TRP A 297 -43.24 2.71 76.91
C TRP A 297 -41.97 3.54 76.88
N ASP A 298 -42.04 4.80 76.45
CA ASP A 298 -40.88 5.70 76.50
C ASP A 298 -40.56 6.13 77.91
N GLN A 299 -41.59 6.36 78.73
CA GLN A 299 -41.42 6.65 80.15
C GLN A 299 -40.83 5.44 80.88
N LEU A 300 -41.30 4.24 80.54
CA LEU A 300 -40.75 3.00 81.08
C LEU A 300 -39.30 2.81 80.63
N ALA A 301 -38.99 3.02 79.35
CA ALA A 301 -37.62 2.94 78.85
C ALA A 301 -36.70 4.00 79.46
N GLN A 302 -37.22 5.20 79.75
CA GLN A 302 -36.49 6.24 80.46
C GLN A 302 -36.10 5.79 81.87
N CYS A 303 -37.01 5.12 82.58
CA CYS A 303 -36.73 4.58 83.91
C CYS A 303 -35.80 3.35 83.87
N GLU A 304 -36.01 2.45 82.90
CA GLU A 304 -35.32 1.16 82.82
C GLU A 304 -33.89 1.27 82.25
N SER A 305 -33.66 2.18 81.29
CA SER A 305 -32.38 2.28 80.57
C SER A 305 -31.88 3.70 80.38
N GLY A 306 -32.51 4.69 81.01
CA GLY A 306 -32.23 6.11 80.73
C GLY A 306 -32.69 6.56 79.35
N GLY A 307 -33.58 5.80 78.70
CA GLY A 307 -34.10 6.07 77.36
C GLY A 307 -33.24 5.49 76.23
N ASN A 308 -32.21 4.73 76.57
CA ASN A 308 -31.32 4.12 75.59
C ASN A 308 -31.88 2.79 75.06
N TRP A 309 -32.55 2.85 73.91
CA TRP A 309 -33.12 1.68 73.24
C TRP A 309 -32.08 0.65 72.75
N ALA A 310 -30.81 1.02 72.67
CA ALA A 310 -29.71 0.11 72.34
C ALA A 310 -28.91 -0.34 73.59
N ALA A 311 -29.44 -0.14 74.79
CA ALA A 311 -28.73 -0.47 76.03
C ALA A 311 -28.30 -1.94 76.09
N ASN A 312 -27.03 -2.16 76.38
CA ASN A 312 -26.44 -3.45 76.69
C ASN A 312 -25.27 -3.21 77.64
N THR A 313 -25.57 -3.22 78.94
CA THR A 313 -24.61 -2.90 80.01
C THR A 313 -23.91 -4.13 80.58
N GLY A 314 -24.16 -5.32 80.00
CA GLY A 314 -23.62 -6.59 80.48
C GLY A 314 -24.30 -7.13 81.74
N ASN A 315 -25.41 -6.53 82.18
CA ASN A 315 -26.21 -6.95 83.34
C ASN A 315 -27.17 -8.13 83.04
N GLY A 316 -27.12 -8.70 81.83
CA GLY A 316 -28.02 -9.78 81.38
C GLY A 316 -29.39 -9.32 80.85
N TYR A 317 -29.62 -8.00 80.77
CA TYR A 317 -30.81 -7.39 80.20
C TYR A 317 -30.45 -6.49 79.01
N TYR A 318 -31.35 -6.41 78.03
CA TYR A 318 -31.05 -5.80 76.74
C TYR A 318 -32.16 -4.85 76.29
N GLY A 319 -31.76 -3.78 75.61
CA GLY A 319 -32.64 -2.81 74.99
C GLY A 319 -33.25 -1.80 75.97
N GLY A 320 -34.11 -0.94 75.43
CA GLY A 320 -34.67 0.20 76.17
C GLY A 320 -35.56 -0.20 77.34
N LEU A 321 -36.23 -1.34 77.21
CA LEU A 321 -37.15 -1.90 78.22
C LEU A 321 -36.51 -3.03 79.04
N GLN A 322 -35.18 -3.16 79.01
CA GLN A 322 -34.42 -4.13 79.81
C GLN A 322 -35.02 -5.55 79.76
N PHE A 323 -35.11 -6.13 78.55
CA PHE A 323 -35.60 -7.48 78.38
C PHE A 323 -34.56 -8.52 78.79
N ASN A 324 -35.00 -9.56 79.51
CA ASN A 324 -34.27 -10.82 79.53
C ASN A 324 -34.40 -11.51 78.16
N LEU A 325 -33.30 -12.08 77.65
CA LEU A 325 -33.27 -12.69 76.31
C LEU A 325 -34.23 -13.89 76.16
N GLY A 326 -34.45 -14.66 77.23
CA GLY A 326 -35.40 -15.78 77.22
C GLY A 326 -36.84 -15.29 77.03
N THR A 327 -37.24 -14.24 77.76
CA THR A 327 -38.55 -13.61 77.60
C THR A 327 -38.70 -12.94 76.24
N TRP A 328 -37.66 -12.28 75.75
CA TRP A 328 -37.66 -11.65 74.43
C TRP A 328 -38.01 -12.67 73.33
N HIS A 329 -37.34 -13.81 73.33
CA HIS A 329 -37.58 -14.85 72.34
C HIS A 329 -38.90 -15.58 72.55
N SER A 330 -39.35 -15.81 73.80
CA SER A 330 -40.62 -16.50 74.04
C SER A 330 -41.84 -15.72 73.54
N TYR A 331 -41.73 -14.40 73.38
CA TYR A 331 -42.76 -13.55 72.81
C TYR A 331 -42.53 -13.19 71.32
N GLY A 332 -41.56 -13.85 70.68
CA GLY A 332 -41.30 -13.78 69.25
C GLY A 332 -40.38 -12.62 68.83
N GLY A 333 -39.53 -12.13 69.73
CA GLY A 333 -38.52 -11.14 69.43
C GLY A 333 -37.36 -11.71 68.58
N PRO A 334 -37.00 -11.07 67.45
CA PRO A 334 -35.86 -11.49 66.63
C PRO A 334 -34.53 -11.00 67.23
N GLY A 335 -33.45 -11.76 67.04
CA GLY A 335 -32.10 -11.37 67.47
C GLY A 335 -32.03 -10.93 68.93
N TYR A 336 -31.15 -9.97 69.24
CA TYR A 336 -31.07 -9.39 70.59
C TYR A 336 -31.93 -8.12 70.70
N PRO A 337 -32.60 -7.86 71.85
CA PRO A 337 -33.43 -6.67 72.02
C PRO A 337 -32.73 -5.35 71.68
N ASN A 338 -31.46 -5.17 72.08
CA ASN A 338 -30.69 -3.95 71.84
C ASN A 338 -30.29 -3.74 70.35
N THR A 339 -30.43 -4.78 69.52
CA THR A 339 -30.22 -4.69 68.06
C THR A 339 -31.53 -4.45 67.30
N ALA A 340 -32.67 -4.58 67.97
CA ALA A 340 -33.98 -4.35 67.38
C ALA A 340 -34.37 -2.86 67.51
N SER A 341 -35.14 -2.36 66.55
CA SER A 341 -35.66 -0.99 66.63
C SER A 341 -36.53 -0.81 67.87
N ARG A 342 -36.62 0.43 68.35
CA ARG A 342 -37.51 0.83 69.45
C ARG A 342 -38.93 0.29 69.27
N GLU A 343 -39.48 0.42 68.06
CA GLU A 343 -40.85 0.01 67.74
C GLU A 343 -41.01 -1.50 67.82
N THR A 344 -39.99 -2.26 67.41
CA THR A 344 -39.97 -3.72 67.54
C THR A 344 -39.95 -4.12 69.02
N GLN A 345 -39.14 -3.45 69.83
CA GLN A 345 -39.09 -3.70 71.27
C GLN A 345 -40.44 -3.41 71.95
N ILE A 346 -41.09 -2.30 71.60
CA ILE A 346 -42.43 -1.93 72.09
C ILE A 346 -43.49 -2.95 71.67
N ALA A 347 -43.44 -3.45 70.44
CA ALA A 347 -44.39 -4.45 69.96
C ALA A 347 -44.32 -5.75 70.78
N ILE A 348 -43.11 -6.20 71.12
CA ILE A 348 -42.91 -7.38 71.98
C ILE A 348 -43.32 -7.08 73.43
N ALA A 349 -42.96 -5.91 73.96
CA ALA A 349 -43.36 -5.48 75.30
C ALA A 349 -44.87 -5.42 75.49
N THR A 350 -45.58 -4.99 74.45
CA THR A 350 -47.05 -4.95 74.44
C THR A 350 -47.64 -6.35 74.54
N LYS A 351 -47.05 -7.36 73.88
CA LYS A 351 -47.47 -8.76 74.04
C LYS A 351 -47.23 -9.26 75.47
N VAL A 352 -46.07 -8.96 76.04
CA VAL A 352 -45.74 -9.33 77.43
C VAL A 352 -46.74 -8.73 78.40
N ARG A 353 -46.99 -7.41 78.33
CA ARG A 353 -47.97 -6.71 79.17
C ARG A 353 -49.37 -7.30 79.06
N ASN A 354 -49.82 -7.59 77.85
CA ASN A 354 -51.15 -8.15 77.63
C ASN A 354 -51.25 -9.57 78.22
N ALA A 355 -50.16 -10.36 78.19
CA ALA A 355 -50.11 -11.68 78.81
C ALA A 355 -50.02 -11.63 80.33
N SER A 356 -49.31 -10.64 80.91
CA SER A 356 -49.21 -10.44 82.35
C SER A 356 -50.39 -9.69 82.97
N GLY A 357 -51.33 -9.19 82.16
CA GLY A 357 -52.48 -8.42 82.63
C GLY A 357 -52.15 -7.00 83.11
N GLY A 358 -50.93 -6.51 82.86
CA GLY A 358 -50.42 -5.26 83.43
C GLY A 358 -48.91 -5.09 83.21
N TYR A 359 -48.33 -4.07 83.82
CA TYR A 359 -46.91 -3.73 83.71
C TYR A 359 -46.02 -4.47 84.73
N GLY A 360 -46.51 -5.56 85.34
CA GLY A 360 -45.80 -6.34 86.35
C GLY A 360 -44.43 -6.90 85.94
N ALA A 361 -44.12 -7.00 84.64
CA ALA A 361 -42.79 -7.38 84.15
C ALA A 361 -41.71 -6.30 84.41
N TRP A 362 -42.11 -5.06 84.72
CA TRP A 362 -41.25 -3.93 85.05
C TRP A 362 -41.58 -3.39 86.45
N PRO A 363 -41.38 -4.18 87.51
CA PRO A 363 -41.97 -3.91 88.81
C PRO A 363 -41.54 -2.56 89.37
N ALA A 364 -40.24 -2.24 89.41
CA ALA A 364 -39.75 -1.00 90.01
C ALA A 364 -40.23 0.25 89.26
N CYS A 365 -40.05 0.27 87.93
CA CYS A 365 -40.42 1.41 87.09
C CYS A 365 -41.93 1.56 86.93
N ALA A 366 -42.69 0.46 86.87
CA ALA A 366 -44.15 0.52 86.84
C ALA A 366 -44.74 1.14 88.13
N ALA A 367 -44.14 0.89 89.31
CA ALA A 367 -44.56 1.58 90.54
C ALA A 367 -44.23 3.07 90.50
N SER A 368 -43.00 3.41 90.11
CA SER A 368 -42.53 4.79 90.04
C SER A 368 -43.43 5.64 89.12
N LEU A 369 -43.97 5.02 88.06
CA LEU A 369 -44.85 5.64 87.08
C LEU A 369 -46.35 5.47 87.38
N GLY A 370 -46.73 4.81 88.48
CA GLY A 370 -48.14 4.61 88.87
C GLY A 370 -48.95 3.71 87.92
N LEU A 371 -48.30 2.76 87.25
CA LEU A 371 -48.94 1.89 86.27
C LEU A 371 -49.60 0.67 86.94
N PRO A 372 -50.73 0.16 86.39
CA PRO A 372 -51.37 -1.05 86.87
C PRO A 372 -50.43 -2.25 86.66
N ARG A 373 -50.18 -3.01 87.72
CA ARG A 373 -49.25 -4.13 87.72
C ARG A 373 -49.92 -5.45 87.42
#